data_AF-A0A7S2GC11-F1
#
_entry.id   AF-A0A7S2GC11-F1
#
_cell.length_a   1.000
_cell.length_b   1.000
_cell.length_c   1.000
_cell.angle_alpha   90.00
_cell.angle_beta   90.00
_cell.angle_gamma   90.00
#
_symmetry.space_group_name_H-M   'P 1'
#
loop_
_entity.id
_entity.type
_entity.pdbx_description
1 polymer ?
#
loop_
_entity_poly.entity_id
_entity_poly.type
_entity_poly.pdbx_seq_one_letter_code
_entity_poly.pdbx_strand_id
1 'polypeptide(L)'
;GHGFALYAYEGHPDATHVVVMMGSGAVTCSETATHLVKEKGMKVGVLKVRLFRPWDRNRFLAALPKTAKRLCVLDRTKEPGSQGEPLLLEVASTLQFMAMHD
;
A
#
# COMPACT_ATOMS: atom_id res chain seq x y z
N GLY A 1 -5.74 23.84 -2.29
CA GLY A 1 -6.25 22.67 -3.03
C GLY A 1 -5.74 21.41 -2.38
N HIS A 2 -6.54 20.35 -2.32
CA HIS A 2 -6.08 19.06 -1.81
C HIS A 2 -5.19 18.40 -2.89
N GLY A 3 -3.92 18.15 -2.57
CA GLY A 3 -3.00 17.48 -3.49
C GLY A 3 -3.41 16.01 -3.66
N PHE A 4 -3.56 15.56 -4.91
CA PHE A 4 -3.84 14.16 -5.23
C PHE A 4 -2.58 13.48 -5.79
N ALA A 5 -2.10 12.47 -5.07
CA ALA A 5 -1.06 11.56 -5.55
C ALA A 5 -1.69 10.26 -6.06
N LEU A 6 -1.06 9.65 -7.07
CA LEU A 6 -1.45 8.34 -7.63
C LEU A 6 -1.49 7.24 -6.56
N TYR A 7 -0.53 7.32 -5.64
CA TYR A 7 -0.39 6.50 -4.46
C TYR A 7 -0.21 7.45 -3.27
N ALA A 8 -1.05 7.32 -2.25
CA ALA A 8 -0.89 8.12 -1.03
C ALA A 8 -0.68 7.25 0.18
N TYR A 9 0.38 7.55 0.89
CA TYR A 9 0.71 6.91 2.15
C TYR A 9 0.17 7.73 3.33
N GLU A 10 -0.43 7.03 4.28
CA GLU A 10 -0.90 7.59 5.56
C GLU A 10 -0.55 6.61 6.69
N GLY A 11 0.10 7.10 7.74
CA GLY A 11 0.51 6.26 8.88
C GLY A 11 1.82 6.75 9.49
N HIS A 12 2.46 5.89 10.28
CA HIS A 12 3.74 6.19 10.91
C HIS A 12 4.82 6.45 9.83
N PRO A 13 5.65 7.51 9.91
CA PRO A 13 6.70 7.76 8.91
C PRO A 13 7.69 6.59 8.79
N ASP A 14 8.04 5.98 9.93
CA ASP A 14 8.88 4.76 10.00
C ASP A 14 8.06 3.45 10.09
N ALA A 15 6.93 3.33 9.39
CA ALA A 15 6.14 2.11 9.45
C ALA A 15 6.94 0.89 9.00
N THR A 16 6.75 -0.22 9.72
CA THR A 16 7.34 -1.52 9.41
C THR A 16 6.34 -2.47 8.74
N HIS A 17 5.04 -2.22 8.95
CA HIS A 17 3.92 -2.97 8.37
C HIS A 17 3.01 -2.01 7.61
N VAL A 18 2.77 -2.26 6.34
CA VAL A 18 1.95 -1.41 5.48
C VAL A 18 0.83 -2.22 4.84
N VAL A 19 -0.39 -1.72 4.93
CA VAL A 19 -1.52 -2.24 4.15
C VAL A 19 -1.58 -1.50 2.82
N VAL A 20 -1.69 -2.23 1.71
CA VAL A 20 -1.93 -1.67 0.37
C VAL A 20 -3.37 -2.00 -0.02
N MET A 21 -4.17 -0.98 -0.33
CA MET A 21 -5.58 -1.15 -0.67
C MET A 21 -6.06 -0.03 -1.60
N MET A 22 -7.14 -0.31 -2.35
CA MET A 22 -7.89 0.69 -3.13
C MET A 22 -9.33 0.84 -2.64
N GLY A 23 -9.95 1.97 -2.97
CA GLY A 23 -11.37 2.23 -2.71
C GLY A 23 -11.69 2.56 -1.24
N SER A 24 -12.96 2.38 -0.86
CA SER A 24 -13.49 2.86 0.42
C SER A 24 -12.84 2.24 1.66
N GLY A 25 -12.45 0.97 1.60
CA GLY A 25 -11.78 0.30 2.72
C GLY A 25 -10.47 0.99 3.12
N ALA A 26 -9.80 1.64 2.17
CA ALA A 26 -8.55 2.34 2.43
C ALA A 26 -8.74 3.55 3.38
N VAL A 27 -9.94 4.16 3.39
CA VAL A 27 -10.27 5.25 4.31
C VAL A 27 -10.35 4.72 5.75
N THR A 28 -11.13 3.67 5.97
CA THR A 28 -11.30 3.03 7.28
C THR A 28 -9.98 2.44 7.81
N CYS A 29 -9.18 1.81 6.93
CA CYS A 29 -7.86 1.33 7.31
C CYS A 29 -6.94 2.46 7.76
N SER A 30 -6.95 3.61 7.08
CA SER A 30 -6.13 4.77 7.47
C SER A 30 -6.56 5.40 8.78
N GLU A 31 -7.86 5.48 9.04
CA GLU A 31 -8.38 5.93 10.34
C GLU A 31 -7.92 4.98 11.46
N THR A 32 -8.02 3.67 11.22
CA THR A 32 -7.54 2.64 12.16
C THR A 32 -6.03 2.74 12.38
N ALA A 33 -5.24 2.89 11.31
CA ALA A 33 -3.80 3.06 11.42
C ALA A 33 -3.44 4.32 12.22
N THR A 34 -4.13 5.44 11.96
CA THR A 34 -3.94 6.70 12.71
C THR A 34 -4.21 6.49 14.20
N HIS A 35 -5.30 5.82 14.55
CA HIS A 35 -5.63 5.49 15.93
C HIS A 35 -4.56 4.59 16.57
N LEU A 36 -4.13 3.51 15.91
CA LEU A 36 -3.10 2.60 16.44
C LEU A 36 -1.73 3.28 16.59
N VAL A 37 -1.36 4.16 15.66
CA VAL A 37 -0.15 4.97 15.76
C VAL A 37 -0.24 5.89 16.97
N LYS A 38 -1.34 6.63 17.13
CA LYS A 38 -1.52 7.63 18.18
C LYS A 38 -1.61 6.99 19.58
N GLU A 39 -2.42 5.95 19.73
CA GLU A 39 -2.75 5.40 21.05
C GLU A 39 -1.78 4.29 21.49
N LYS A 40 -1.12 3.61 20.54
CA LYS A 40 -0.26 2.45 20.84
C LYS A 40 1.18 2.59 20.33
N GLY A 41 1.52 3.69 19.66
CA GLY A 41 2.86 3.89 19.08
C GLY A 41 3.23 2.84 18.03
N MET A 42 2.24 2.18 17.41
CA MET A 42 2.50 1.12 16.45
C MET A 42 3.09 1.66 15.15
N LYS A 43 4.14 1.01 14.64
CA LYS A 43 4.78 1.36 13.36
C LYS A 43 4.02 0.76 12.17
N VAL A 44 2.80 1.24 11.95
CA VAL A 44 1.89 0.79 10.89
C VAL A 44 1.50 1.92 9.95
N GLY A 45 1.12 1.58 8.72
CA GLY A 45 0.58 2.53 7.76
C GLY A 45 -0.25 1.90 6.65
N VAL A 46 -0.83 2.75 5.81
CA VAL A 46 -1.69 2.37 4.70
C VAL A 46 -1.26 3.14 3.45
N LEU A 47 -1.02 2.41 2.36
CA LEU A 47 -0.81 2.99 1.04
C LEU A 47 -2.10 2.82 0.22
N LYS A 48 -2.73 3.96 -0.07
CA LYS A 48 -3.95 4.08 -0.87
C LYS A 48 -3.58 4.12 -2.35
N VAL A 49 -4.05 3.15 -3.11
CA VAL A 49 -3.93 3.14 -4.57
C VAL A 49 -5.11 3.93 -5.16
N ARG A 50 -4.83 5.07 -5.79
CA ARG A 50 -5.84 5.90 -6.47
C ARG A 50 -5.87 5.67 -7.97
N LEU A 51 -4.71 5.47 -8.59
CA LEU A 51 -4.60 5.09 -10.00
C LEU A 51 -4.10 3.64 -10.10
N PHE A 52 -5.01 2.71 -10.40
CA PHE A 52 -4.63 1.31 -10.63
C PHE A 52 -4.05 1.11 -12.04
N ARG A 53 -4.57 1.83 -13.05
CA ARG A 53 -4.07 1.77 -14.43
C ARG A 53 -4.00 3.16 -15.06
N PRO A 54 -2.92 3.49 -15.81
CA PRO A 54 -1.67 2.73 -15.90
C PRO A 54 -0.94 2.64 -14.55
N TRP A 55 -0.25 1.52 -14.29
CA TRP A 55 0.48 1.30 -13.04
C TRP A 55 1.89 1.89 -13.13
N ASP A 56 2.21 2.86 -12.26
CA ASP A 56 3.52 3.52 -12.19
C ASP A 56 4.34 2.96 -11.02
N ARG A 57 5.22 2.01 -11.34
CA ARG A 57 6.09 1.31 -10.37
C ARG A 57 6.95 2.28 -9.56
N ASN A 58 7.54 3.28 -10.22
CA ASN A 58 8.47 4.20 -9.58
C ASN A 58 7.75 5.07 -8.55
N ARG A 59 6.57 5.59 -8.90
CA ARG A 59 5.75 6.38 -7.97
C ARG A 59 5.17 5.51 -6.86
N PHE A 60 4.83 4.25 -7.12
CA PHE A 60 4.39 3.32 -6.08
C PHE A 60 5.50 3.09 -5.05
N LEU A 61 6.71 2.73 -5.51
CA LEU A 61 7.87 2.50 -4.65
C LEU A 61 8.30 3.77 -3.89
N ALA A 62 8.20 4.94 -4.52
CA ALA A 62 8.51 6.23 -3.88
C ALA A 62 7.50 6.60 -2.78
N ALA A 63 6.27 6.12 -2.85
CA ALA A 63 5.25 6.38 -1.83
C ALA A 63 5.38 5.44 -0.62
N LEU A 64 6.13 4.35 -0.69
CA LEU A 64 6.35 3.44 0.42
C LEU A 64 7.42 3.98 1.38
N PRO A 65 7.23 3.88 2.71
CA PRO A 65 8.31 4.10 3.67
C PRO A 65 9.47 3.15 3.43
N LYS A 66 10.70 3.66 3.45
CA LYS A 66 11.93 2.84 3.30
C LYS A 66 12.11 1.82 4.44
N THR A 67 11.40 2.02 5.56
CA THR A 67 11.39 1.13 6.72
C THR A 67 10.41 -0.03 6.61
N ALA A 68 9.57 -0.07 5.56
CA ALA A 68 8.57 -1.10 5.40
C ALA A 68 9.23 -2.48 5.24
N LYS A 69 8.86 -3.42 6.11
CA LYS A 69 9.38 -4.81 6.11
C LYS A 69 8.33 -5.81 5.65
N ARG A 70 7.06 -5.51 5.84
CA ARG A 70 5.92 -6.36 5.52
C ARG A 70 4.83 -5.54 4.84
N LEU A 71 4.31 -6.05 3.73
CA LEU A 71 3.16 -5.50 3.04
C LEU A 71 2.01 -6.50 3.10
N CYS A 72 0.81 -6.03 3.42
CA CYS A 72 -0.44 -6.78 3.31
C CYS A 72 -1.28 -6.15 2.21
N VAL A 73 -1.58 -6.89 1.15
CA VAL A 73 -2.37 -6.37 0.02
C VAL A 73 -3.79 -6.88 0.15
N LEU A 74 -4.76 -5.95 0.14
CA LEU A 74 -6.17 -6.26 0.32
C LEU A 74 -6.94 -5.95 -0.95
N ASP A 75 -7.34 -7.01 -1.64
CA ASP A 75 -8.15 -6.97 -2.84
C ASP A 75 -9.64 -7.06 -2.51
N ARG A 76 -10.46 -6.28 -3.23
CA ARG A 76 -11.93 -6.36 -3.15
C ARG A 76 -12.48 -7.12 -4.35
N THR A 77 -11.89 -8.29 -4.60
CA THR A 77 -12.31 -9.23 -5.63
C THR A 77 -11.89 -10.64 -5.25
N LYS A 78 -12.41 -11.63 -5.99
CA LYS A 78 -12.00 -13.03 -5.91
C LYS A 78 -11.87 -13.53 -7.34
N GLU A 79 -10.69 -13.99 -7.72
CA GLU A 79 -10.41 -14.61 -9.02
C GLU A 79 -10.10 -16.11 -8.81
N PRO A 80 -11.08 -17.01 -8.96
CA PRO A 80 -10.86 -18.45 -8.77
C PRO A 80 -9.82 -19.01 -9.75
N GLY A 81 -8.89 -19.81 -9.25
CA GLY A 81 -7.81 -20.41 -10.05
C GLY A 81 -6.61 -19.48 -10.30
N SER A 82 -6.66 -18.21 -9.88
CA SER A 82 -5.50 -17.31 -9.93
C SER A 82 -4.46 -17.67 -8.86
N GLN A 83 -3.21 -17.29 -9.11
CA GLN A 83 -2.13 -17.36 -8.10
C GLN A 83 -2.18 -16.22 -7.08
N GLY A 84 -2.98 -15.20 -7.35
CA GLY A 84 -3.16 -14.01 -6.54
C GLY A 84 -4.15 -13.07 -7.19
N GLU A 85 -4.76 -12.22 -6.38
CA GLU A 85 -5.71 -11.22 -6.85
C GLU A 85 -4.98 -10.06 -7.57
N PRO A 86 -5.67 -9.24 -8.40
CA PRO A 86 -5.02 -8.29 -9.30
C PRO A 86 -4.10 -7.27 -8.63
N LEU A 87 -4.48 -6.72 -7.48
CA LEU A 87 -3.64 -5.75 -6.79
C LEU A 87 -2.44 -6.44 -6.14
N LEU A 88 -2.64 -7.61 -5.53
CA LEU A 88 -1.56 -8.42 -5.00
C LEU A 88 -0.50 -8.72 -6.07
N LEU A 89 -0.92 -9.13 -7.28
CA LEU A 89 0.01 -9.47 -8.35
C LEU A 89 0.79 -8.24 -8.85
N GLU A 90 0.16 -7.07 -8.96
CA GLU A 90 0.84 -5.83 -9.35
C GLU A 90 1.89 -5.38 -8.30
N VAL A 91 1.53 -5.46 -7.01
CA VAL A 91 2.45 -5.13 -5.91
C VAL A 91 3.61 -6.11 -5.89
N ALA A 92 3.35 -7.41 -5.97
CA ALA A 92 4.38 -8.45 -5.98
C ALA A 92 5.34 -8.30 -7.17
N SER A 93 4.80 -8.10 -8.38
CA SER A 93 5.59 -7.85 -9.59
C SER A 93 6.45 -6.59 -9.46
N THR A 94 5.92 -5.53 -8.87
CA THR A 94 6.67 -4.28 -8.63
C THR A 94 7.84 -4.48 -7.66
N LEU A 95 7.63 -5.21 -6.58
CA LEU A 95 8.69 -5.52 -5.61
C LEU A 95 9.75 -6.45 -6.20
N GLN A 96 9.33 -7.44 -7.00
CA GLN A 96 10.25 -8.32 -7.70
C GLN A 96 11.08 -7.55 -8.73
N PHE A 97 10.48 -6.61 -9.46
CA PHE A 97 11.20 -5.75 -10.39
C PHE A 97 12.28 -4.92 -9.69
N MET A 98 11.97 -4.34 -8.52
CA MET A 98 12.95 -3.59 -7.71
C MET A 98 14.13 -4.49 -7.31
N ALA A 99 13.86 -5.67 -6.77
CA ALA A 99 14.90 -6.60 -6.30
C ALA A 99 15.85 -7.11 -7.40
N MET A 100 15.46 -7.04 -8.68
CA MET A 100 16.33 -7.40 -9.81
C MET A 100 17.23 -6.25 -10.28
N HIS A 101 16.96 -5.02 -9.85
CA HIS A 101 17.66 -3.80 -10.30
C HIS A 101 18.36 -3.05 -9.15
N ASP A 102 18.37 -3.64 -7.95
CA ASP A 102 19.23 -3.27 -6.81
C ASP A 102 20.54 -4.08 -6.86
#